data_AF-A0A381JAA2-F1
#
_entry.id   AF-A0A381JAA2-F1
#
_cell.length_a   1.000
_cell.length_b   1.000
_cell.length_c   1.000
_cell.angle_alpha   90.00
_cell.angle_beta   90.00
_cell.angle_gamma   90.00
#
_symmetry.space_group_name_H-M   'P 1'
#
loop_
_entity.id
_entity.type
_entity.pdbx_description
1 polymer ?
#
loop_
_entity_poly.entity_id
_entity_poly.type
_entity_poly.pdbx_seq_one_letter_code
_entity_poly.pdbx_strand_id
1 'polypeptide(L)'
;MKNDQLRPSVLSVKLIPNVSADMAKEFNLKPEHKSIAIITADCDDVTYTALDEATKSVDVEVVYAKSLYAGAANANSKLAGEVIGILAGPSPAEVRSGINTTVDFIESGVATFYSANDDDSIPYYAQCISRTGSYLSKTAGIKEGEALAYLIAPPLEAIYALDAAMKAAAVELKAFFGPPSETNFGGALLTGSQSACKAACEAFASAVKFVAENPKEY
;
A
#
# COMPACT_ATOMS: atom_id res chain seq x y z
N MET A 1 -21.35 -5.49 1.46
CA MET A 1 -22.30 -4.44 1.01
C MET A 1 -21.54 -3.20 0.60
N LYS A 2 -22.13 -2.37 -0.27
CA LYS A 2 -21.46 -1.15 -0.74
C LYS A 2 -21.02 -0.25 0.43
N ASN A 3 -19.76 0.20 0.37
CA ASN A 3 -19.03 0.94 1.41
C ASN A 3 -18.59 0.13 2.63
N ASP A 4 -18.75 -1.19 2.65
CA ASP A 4 -18.18 -2.01 3.71
C ASP A 4 -16.65 -1.96 3.66
N GLN A 5 -16.04 -1.97 4.85
CA GLN A 5 -14.59 -2.06 5.01
C GLN A 5 -14.14 -3.50 4.80
N LEU A 6 -13.26 -3.72 3.83
CA LEU A 6 -12.65 -5.01 3.54
C LEU A 6 -11.36 -5.13 4.36
N ARG A 7 -11.53 -5.49 5.64
CA ARG A 7 -10.44 -5.44 6.62
C ARG A 7 -9.30 -6.41 6.25
N PRO A 8 -8.06 -5.91 6.19
CA PRO A 8 -6.89 -6.75 5.97
C PRO A 8 -6.49 -7.50 7.26
N SER A 9 -5.64 -8.51 7.12
CA SER A 9 -5.08 -9.30 8.21
C SER A 9 -3.61 -9.59 7.98
N VAL A 10 -2.82 -9.50 9.05
CA VAL A 10 -1.44 -9.97 9.08
C VAL A 10 -1.43 -11.49 9.19
N LEU A 11 -0.64 -12.16 8.33
CA LEU A 11 -0.57 -13.62 8.29
C LEU A 11 0.67 -14.17 8.98
N SER A 12 1.83 -13.50 8.84
CA SER A 12 3.07 -13.92 9.49
C SER A 12 4.01 -12.77 9.77
N VAL A 13 4.73 -12.85 10.89
CA VAL A 13 5.80 -11.91 11.25
C VAL A 13 7.00 -12.68 11.81
N LYS A 14 8.20 -12.35 11.33
CA LYS A 14 9.47 -12.87 11.87
C LYS A 14 10.54 -11.78 11.92
N LEU A 15 11.42 -11.89 12.92
CA LEU A 15 12.55 -11.00 13.12
C LEU A 15 13.83 -11.82 13.04
N ILE A 16 14.81 -11.33 12.29
CA ILE A 16 16.14 -11.92 12.16
C ILE A 16 17.16 -10.92 12.72
N PRO A 17 17.73 -11.18 13.92
CA PRO A 17 18.86 -10.42 14.42
C PRO A 17 20.14 -10.89 13.70
N ASN A 18 21.07 -9.97 13.44
CA ASN A 18 22.36 -10.27 12.80
C ASN A 18 22.20 -11.06 11.49
N VAL A 19 21.59 -10.42 10.48
CA VAL A 19 21.40 -10.99 9.14
C VAL A 19 22.74 -11.49 8.59
N SER A 20 22.73 -12.69 7.98
CA SER A 20 23.93 -13.25 7.35
C SER A 20 24.41 -12.37 6.21
N ALA A 21 25.73 -12.35 5.97
CA ALA A 21 26.32 -11.50 4.94
C ALA A 21 25.75 -11.77 3.53
N ASP A 22 25.47 -13.03 3.20
CA ASP A 22 24.90 -13.40 1.90
C ASP A 22 23.47 -12.87 1.74
N MET A 23 22.62 -13.00 2.76
CA MET A 23 21.26 -12.45 2.71
C MET A 23 21.26 -10.92 2.70
N ALA A 24 22.18 -10.30 3.44
CA ALA A 24 22.34 -8.85 3.44
C ALA A 24 22.70 -8.34 2.04
N LYS A 25 23.53 -9.08 1.30
CA LYS A 25 23.88 -8.76 -0.08
C LYS A 25 22.68 -8.86 -1.03
N GLU A 26 21.88 -9.93 -0.95
CA GLU A 26 20.71 -10.11 -1.83
C GLU A 26 19.66 -8.99 -1.66
N PHE A 27 19.47 -8.50 -0.43
CA PHE A 27 18.58 -7.36 -0.16
C PHE A 27 19.25 -5.99 -0.29
N ASN A 28 20.51 -5.93 -0.74
CA ASN A 28 21.31 -4.71 -0.83
C ASN A 28 21.30 -3.88 0.47
N LEU A 29 21.41 -4.56 1.62
CA LEU A 29 21.39 -3.91 2.93
C LEU A 29 22.61 -3.01 3.11
N LYS A 30 22.38 -1.84 3.72
CA LYS A 30 23.46 -0.92 4.10
C LYS A 30 24.30 -1.53 5.25
N PRO A 31 25.57 -1.13 5.43
CA PRO A 31 26.42 -1.66 6.51
C PRO A 31 25.80 -1.53 7.91
N GLU A 32 25.02 -0.50 8.16
CA GLU A 32 24.29 -0.24 9.40
C GLU A 32 23.08 -1.15 9.60
N HIS A 33 22.49 -1.73 8.55
CA HIS A 33 21.33 -2.62 8.67
C HIS A 33 21.74 -4.00 9.20
N LYS A 34 21.70 -4.18 10.52
CA LYS A 34 22.10 -5.44 11.19
C LYS A 34 20.95 -6.42 11.39
N SER A 35 19.72 -5.92 11.46
CA SER A 35 18.54 -6.73 11.74
C SER A 35 17.47 -6.47 10.69
N ILE A 36 16.64 -7.47 10.42
CA ILE A 36 15.44 -7.32 9.58
C ILE A 36 14.20 -7.87 10.28
N ALA A 37 13.05 -7.33 9.92
CA ALA A 37 11.74 -7.88 10.23
C ALA A 37 10.97 -8.13 8.93
N ILE A 38 10.32 -9.28 8.84
CA ILE A 38 9.61 -9.78 7.66
C ILE A 38 8.13 -9.89 8.04
N ILE A 39 7.25 -9.42 7.16
CA ILE A 39 5.80 -9.50 7.30
C ILE A 39 5.17 -10.04 6.01
N THR A 40 4.12 -10.85 6.17
CA THR A 40 3.16 -11.17 5.11
C THR A 40 1.74 -10.83 5.55
N ALA A 41 0.91 -10.41 4.60
CA ALA A 41 -0.47 -10.01 4.82
C ALA A 41 -1.33 -10.37 3.60
N ASP A 42 -2.65 -10.26 3.75
CA ASP A 42 -3.65 -10.53 2.69
C ASP A 42 -4.08 -9.28 1.91
N CYS A 43 -3.43 -8.14 2.13
CA CYS A 43 -3.67 -6.90 1.41
C CYS A 43 -2.37 -6.13 1.18
N ASP A 44 -1.96 -6.00 -0.08
CA ASP A 44 -0.67 -5.42 -0.46
C ASP A 44 -0.58 -3.90 -0.25
N ASP A 45 -1.50 -3.10 -0.83
CA ASP A 45 -1.43 -1.63 -0.77
C ASP A 45 -1.63 -1.08 0.65
N VAL A 46 -2.43 -1.74 1.48
CA VAL A 46 -2.52 -1.40 2.91
C VAL A 46 -1.20 -1.70 3.61
N THR A 47 -0.55 -2.84 3.29
CA THR A 47 0.76 -3.19 3.86
C THR A 47 1.84 -2.22 3.40
N TYR A 48 1.84 -1.76 2.16
CA TYR A 48 2.78 -0.72 1.69
C TYR A 48 2.61 0.59 2.43
N THR A 49 1.37 0.99 2.70
CA THR A 49 1.08 2.18 3.51
C THR A 49 1.52 1.98 4.97
N ALA A 50 1.32 0.80 5.53
CA ALA A 50 1.76 0.45 6.89
C ALA A 50 3.28 0.44 7.04
N LEU A 51 3.99 -0.09 6.02
CA LEU A 51 5.46 -0.08 5.97
C LEU A 51 6.00 1.35 5.92
N ASP A 52 5.36 2.25 5.16
CA ASP A 52 5.70 3.67 5.14
C ASP A 52 5.48 4.34 6.51
N GLU A 53 4.39 4.01 7.19
CA GLU A 53 4.10 4.51 8.55
C GLU A 53 5.23 4.14 9.53
N ALA A 54 5.75 2.92 9.46
CA ALA A 54 6.85 2.48 10.30
C ALA A 54 8.10 3.36 10.16
N THR A 55 8.40 3.84 8.93
CA THR A 55 9.58 4.67 8.66
C THR A 55 9.50 6.08 9.28
N LYS A 56 8.34 6.51 9.77
CA LYS A 56 8.14 7.88 10.31
C LYS A 56 8.63 8.02 11.75
N SER A 57 8.68 6.91 12.49
CA SER A 57 8.80 6.93 13.96
C SER A 57 10.04 6.22 14.48
N VAL A 58 10.70 5.39 13.65
CA VAL A 58 11.84 4.57 14.05
C VAL A 58 12.86 4.45 12.92
N ASP A 59 14.11 4.16 13.29
CA ASP A 59 15.24 4.09 12.34
C ASP A 59 15.22 2.76 11.57
N VAL A 60 14.27 2.67 10.63
CA VAL A 60 14.06 1.52 9.76
C VAL A 60 13.85 1.95 8.30
N GLU A 61 14.32 1.12 7.36
CA GLU A 61 14.09 1.29 5.93
C GLU A 61 13.32 0.09 5.37
N VAL A 62 12.37 0.34 4.48
CA VAL A 62 11.72 -0.70 3.67
C VAL A 62 12.71 -1.12 2.58
N VAL A 63 13.30 -2.30 2.74
CA VAL A 63 14.34 -2.82 1.83
C VAL A 63 13.80 -3.82 0.81
N TYR A 64 12.60 -4.37 1.06
CA TYR A 64 11.91 -5.25 0.14
C TYR A 64 10.40 -5.15 0.36
N ALA A 65 9.66 -5.05 -0.74
CA ALA A 65 8.21 -4.93 -0.73
C ALA A 65 7.70 -5.43 -2.08
N LYS A 66 6.96 -6.55 -2.08
CA LYS A 66 6.48 -7.20 -3.30
C LYS A 66 5.11 -7.83 -3.10
N SER A 67 4.25 -7.64 -4.10
CA SER A 67 2.97 -8.30 -4.21
C SER A 67 3.13 -9.70 -4.80
N LEU A 68 2.17 -10.57 -4.55
CA LEU A 68 2.16 -11.95 -5.06
C LEU A 68 1.12 -12.10 -6.16
N TYR A 69 1.44 -12.93 -7.15
CA TYR A 69 0.60 -13.10 -8.33
C TYR A 69 -0.80 -13.62 -7.98
N ALA A 70 -1.80 -13.00 -8.59
CA ALA A 70 -3.22 -13.29 -8.48
C ALA A 70 -3.88 -13.00 -7.10
N GLY A 71 -3.18 -12.33 -6.19
CA GLY A 71 -3.76 -11.86 -4.93
C GLY A 71 -4.12 -12.96 -3.92
N ALA A 72 -4.62 -12.55 -2.75
CA ALA A 72 -4.77 -13.41 -1.58
C ALA A 72 -5.86 -14.47 -1.78
N ALA A 73 -6.87 -14.16 -2.60
CA ALA A 73 -7.91 -15.11 -3.01
C ALA A 73 -7.34 -16.34 -3.75
N ASN A 74 -6.12 -16.25 -4.30
CA ASN A 74 -5.44 -17.33 -5.01
C ASN A 74 -4.19 -17.84 -4.26
N ALA A 75 -4.01 -17.48 -2.99
CA ALA A 75 -2.87 -17.94 -2.21
C ALA A 75 -2.87 -19.47 -2.05
N ASN A 76 -1.78 -20.11 -2.48
CA ASN A 76 -1.63 -21.57 -2.46
C ASN A 76 -0.92 -22.09 -1.19
N SER A 77 -0.56 -21.20 -0.26
CA SER A 77 -0.01 -21.56 1.05
C SER A 77 -0.54 -20.62 2.14
N LYS A 78 -0.72 -21.17 3.35
CA LYS A 78 -1.44 -20.53 4.46
C LYS A 78 -0.94 -19.13 4.85
N LEU A 79 0.36 -18.87 4.70
CA LEU A 79 1.02 -17.66 5.20
C LEU A 79 1.49 -16.73 4.06
N ALA A 80 1.20 -17.07 2.80
CA ALA A 80 1.62 -16.26 1.68
C ALA A 80 0.85 -14.94 1.61
N GLY A 81 -0.49 -15.01 1.69
CA GLY A 81 -1.34 -13.86 1.43
C GLY A 81 -1.09 -13.33 0.03
N GLU A 82 -0.90 -12.02 -0.09
CA GLU A 82 -0.57 -11.35 -1.36
C GLU A 82 0.57 -10.35 -1.29
N VAL A 83 1.26 -10.25 -0.15
CA VAL A 83 2.38 -9.32 -0.01
C VAL A 83 3.44 -9.86 0.93
N ILE A 84 4.70 -9.56 0.63
CA ILE A 84 5.81 -9.66 1.55
C ILE A 84 6.50 -8.30 1.71
N GLY A 85 6.69 -7.88 2.96
CA GLY A 85 7.43 -6.68 3.34
C GLY A 85 8.63 -7.03 4.21
N ILE A 86 9.74 -6.31 4.03
CA ILE A 86 10.95 -6.43 4.85
C ILE A 86 11.42 -5.05 5.28
N LEU A 87 11.44 -4.82 6.59
CA LEU A 87 12.08 -3.68 7.23
C LEU A 87 13.49 -4.06 7.65
N ALA A 88 14.46 -3.16 7.45
CA ALA A 88 15.82 -3.29 7.94
C ALA A 88 16.18 -2.13 8.87
N GLY A 89 16.99 -2.39 9.88
CA GLY A 89 17.41 -1.38 10.85
C GLY A 89 18.67 -1.77 11.62
N PRO A 90 19.20 -0.88 12.47
CA PRO A 90 20.50 -1.06 13.11
C PRO A 90 20.49 -2.08 14.25
N SER A 91 19.32 -2.39 14.82
CA SER A 91 19.20 -3.29 15.95
C SER A 91 17.89 -4.09 15.93
N PRO A 92 17.81 -5.21 16.67
CA PRO A 92 16.55 -5.93 16.86
C PRO A 92 15.45 -5.09 17.51
N ALA A 93 15.80 -4.05 18.28
CA ALA A 93 14.84 -3.18 18.94
C ALA A 93 14.14 -2.26 17.91
N GLU A 94 14.89 -1.62 17.03
CA GLU A 94 14.35 -0.74 15.99
C GLU A 94 13.41 -1.50 15.04
N VAL A 95 13.87 -2.63 14.49
CA VAL A 95 13.03 -3.42 13.56
C VAL A 95 11.81 -4.03 14.25
N ARG A 96 11.89 -4.35 15.55
CA ARG A 96 10.72 -4.78 16.34
C ARG A 96 9.72 -3.65 16.50
N SER A 97 10.18 -2.45 16.80
CA SER A 97 9.30 -1.29 16.93
C SER A 97 8.63 -0.96 15.59
N GLY A 98 9.39 -0.95 14.48
CA GLY A 98 8.84 -0.70 13.15
C GLY A 98 7.82 -1.75 12.70
N ILE A 99 8.10 -3.03 12.93
CA ILE A 99 7.16 -4.09 12.55
C ILE A 99 5.90 -4.09 13.43
N ASN A 100 6.00 -3.71 14.71
CA ASN A 100 4.82 -3.52 15.56
C ASN A 100 3.95 -2.37 15.02
N THR A 101 4.54 -1.22 14.66
CA THR A 101 3.81 -0.13 14.01
C THR A 101 3.12 -0.59 12.72
N THR A 102 3.79 -1.41 11.92
CA THR A 102 3.23 -1.97 10.69
C THR A 102 2.01 -2.86 10.99
N VAL A 103 2.13 -3.78 11.95
CA VAL A 103 1.03 -4.68 12.36
C VAL A 103 -0.15 -3.88 12.92
N ASP A 104 0.10 -2.95 13.84
CA ASP A 104 -0.93 -2.12 14.46
C ASP A 104 -1.68 -1.29 13.40
N PHE A 105 -0.96 -0.74 12.40
CA PHE A 105 -1.58 0.01 11.32
C PHE A 105 -2.52 -0.86 10.48
N ILE A 106 -2.07 -2.05 10.05
CA ILE A 106 -2.88 -2.99 9.25
C ILE A 106 -4.13 -3.41 10.03
N GLU A 107 -3.96 -3.89 11.26
CA GLU A 107 -5.04 -4.47 12.07
C GLU A 107 -6.02 -3.42 12.62
N SER A 108 -5.60 -2.16 12.75
CA SER A 108 -6.48 -1.07 13.21
C SER A 108 -7.58 -0.70 12.22
N GLY A 109 -7.41 -1.03 10.93
CA GLY A 109 -8.33 -0.66 9.86
C GLY A 109 -8.34 0.84 9.52
N VAL A 110 -7.34 1.62 9.95
CA VAL A 110 -7.21 3.05 9.60
C VAL A 110 -7.03 3.28 8.10
N ALA A 111 -6.53 2.28 7.39
CA ALA A 111 -6.51 2.20 5.94
C ALA A 111 -7.01 0.83 5.52
N THR A 112 -7.96 0.80 4.58
CA THR A 112 -8.62 -0.43 4.16
C THR A 112 -9.16 -0.25 2.75
N PHE A 113 -9.30 -1.34 2.01
CA PHE A 113 -10.13 -1.33 0.82
C PHE A 113 -11.61 -1.20 1.22
N TYR A 114 -12.40 -0.62 0.33
CA TYR A 114 -13.84 -0.47 0.47
C TYR A 114 -14.54 -1.18 -0.68
N SER A 115 -15.69 -1.76 -0.39
CA SER A 115 -16.56 -2.34 -1.40
C SER A 115 -17.28 -1.26 -2.23
N ALA A 116 -17.28 -1.39 -3.56
CA ALA A 116 -18.02 -0.53 -4.48
C ALA A 116 -19.44 -1.03 -4.79
N ASN A 117 -19.77 -2.28 -4.44
CA ASN A 117 -21.02 -2.94 -4.79
C ASN A 117 -21.57 -3.83 -3.65
N ASP A 118 -22.72 -4.47 -3.84
CA ASP A 118 -23.43 -5.12 -2.72
C ASP A 118 -22.82 -6.45 -2.26
N ASP A 119 -22.10 -7.15 -3.14
CA ASP A 119 -21.51 -8.47 -2.90
C ASP A 119 -19.98 -8.45 -2.71
N ASP A 120 -19.40 -7.26 -2.58
CA ASP A 120 -17.97 -7.03 -2.30
C ASP A 120 -17.02 -7.52 -3.39
N SER A 121 -17.53 -7.77 -4.60
CA SER A 121 -16.74 -8.24 -5.73
C SER A 121 -15.94 -7.15 -6.45
N ILE A 122 -16.21 -5.87 -6.21
CA ILE A 122 -15.46 -4.73 -6.77
C ILE A 122 -14.89 -3.88 -5.63
N PRO A 123 -13.65 -4.13 -5.19
CA PRO A 123 -13.01 -3.38 -4.12
C PRO A 123 -12.21 -2.18 -4.65
N TYR A 124 -12.02 -1.13 -3.85
CA TYR A 124 -11.11 -0.03 -4.17
C TYR A 124 -10.40 0.52 -2.93
N TYR A 125 -9.21 1.08 -3.14
CA TYR A 125 -8.42 1.78 -2.14
C TYR A 125 -8.30 3.25 -2.53
N ALA A 126 -8.69 4.15 -1.61
CA ALA A 126 -8.65 5.59 -1.83
C ALA A 126 -8.12 6.28 -0.56
N GLN A 127 -6.83 6.09 -0.29
CA GLN A 127 -6.20 6.54 0.94
C GLN A 127 -5.53 7.90 0.76
N CYS A 128 -5.92 8.86 1.59
CA CYS A 128 -5.18 10.11 1.74
C CYS A 128 -4.10 9.93 2.80
N ILE A 129 -2.84 9.94 2.39
CA ILE A 129 -1.68 9.94 3.26
C ILE A 129 -1.29 11.40 3.47
N SER A 130 -1.58 11.94 4.66
CA SER A 130 -1.37 13.36 4.96
C SER A 130 0.10 13.76 5.01
N ARG A 131 0.97 12.81 5.36
CA ARG A 131 2.42 12.97 5.48
C ARG A 131 3.08 11.63 5.22
N THR A 132 3.78 11.47 4.10
CA THR A 132 4.51 10.23 3.79
C THR A 132 5.75 10.07 4.67
N GLY A 133 6.14 8.82 4.89
CA GLY A 133 7.45 8.43 5.39
C GLY A 133 8.46 8.35 4.25
N SER A 134 9.59 7.71 4.52
CA SER A 134 10.71 7.63 3.58
C SER A 134 10.44 6.64 2.43
N TYR A 135 9.54 5.67 2.62
CA TYR A 135 9.26 4.65 1.62
C TYR A 135 8.39 5.17 0.47
N LEU A 136 7.18 5.65 0.75
CA LEU A 136 6.26 6.11 -0.30
C LEU A 136 6.70 7.44 -0.92
N SER A 137 7.41 8.29 -0.17
CA SER A 137 8.02 9.49 -0.76
C SER A 137 9.06 9.13 -1.82
N LYS A 138 9.95 8.16 -1.53
CA LYS A 138 10.94 7.64 -2.48
C LYS A 138 10.26 6.98 -3.68
N THR A 139 9.23 6.17 -3.46
CA THR A 139 8.45 5.51 -4.54
C THR A 139 7.78 6.53 -5.47
N ALA A 140 7.25 7.62 -4.92
CA ALA A 140 6.62 8.69 -5.71
C ALA A 140 7.63 9.74 -6.23
N GLY A 141 8.91 9.69 -5.85
CA GLY A 141 9.89 10.71 -6.22
C GLY A 141 9.54 12.11 -5.69
N ILE A 142 8.95 12.17 -4.48
CA ILE A 142 8.56 13.40 -3.80
C ILE A 142 9.37 13.58 -2.51
N LYS A 143 9.27 14.75 -1.88
CA LYS A 143 9.95 14.99 -0.60
C LYS A 143 9.25 14.23 0.52
N GLU A 144 10.03 13.64 1.42
CA GLU A 144 9.49 13.05 2.64
C GLU A 144 8.62 14.05 3.41
N GLY A 145 7.43 13.59 3.80
CA GLY A 145 6.42 14.37 4.49
C GLY A 145 5.43 15.11 3.58
N GLU A 146 5.58 15.06 2.26
CA GLU A 146 4.52 15.52 1.35
C GLU A 146 3.31 14.59 1.39
N ALA A 147 2.15 15.09 0.96
CA ALA A 147 0.91 14.32 0.97
C ALA A 147 0.77 13.47 -0.30
N LEU A 148 0.08 12.33 -0.18
CA LEU A 148 -0.28 11.46 -1.29
C LEU A 148 -1.76 11.08 -1.26
N ALA A 149 -2.37 10.97 -2.43
CA ALA A 149 -3.53 10.14 -2.66
C ALA A 149 -3.06 8.81 -3.26
N TYR A 150 -3.23 7.73 -2.51
CA TYR A 150 -2.94 6.36 -2.95
C TYR A 150 -4.24 5.74 -3.44
N LEU A 151 -4.35 5.55 -4.76
CA LEU A 151 -5.59 5.21 -5.46
C LEU A 151 -5.43 3.90 -6.22
N ILE A 152 -6.19 2.88 -5.85
CA ILE A 152 -6.13 1.53 -6.46
C ILE A 152 -7.55 1.00 -6.68
N ALA A 153 -7.79 0.38 -7.82
CA ALA A 153 -9.04 -0.31 -8.15
C ALA A 153 -8.77 -1.38 -9.23
N PRO A 154 -9.76 -2.22 -9.61
CA PRO A 154 -9.59 -3.16 -10.71
C PRO A 154 -9.32 -2.44 -12.03
N PRO A 155 -8.86 -3.14 -13.07
CA PRO A 155 -8.15 -2.53 -14.19
C PRO A 155 -8.87 -1.38 -14.91
N LEU A 156 -10.16 -1.54 -15.24
CA LEU A 156 -10.90 -0.53 -16.00
C LEU A 156 -11.29 0.64 -15.09
N GLU A 157 -11.81 0.30 -13.91
CA GLU A 157 -12.23 1.19 -12.85
C GLU A 157 -11.10 2.15 -12.47
N ALA A 158 -9.88 1.62 -12.29
CA ALA A 158 -8.71 2.42 -11.96
C ALA A 158 -8.41 3.46 -13.03
N ILE A 159 -8.36 3.07 -14.30
CA ILE A 159 -8.03 3.99 -15.40
C ILE A 159 -9.08 5.10 -15.51
N TYR A 160 -10.36 4.75 -15.46
CA TYR A 160 -11.46 5.73 -15.51
C TYR A 160 -11.42 6.67 -14.30
N ALA A 161 -11.29 6.12 -13.10
CA ALA A 161 -11.34 6.88 -11.86
C ALA A 161 -10.10 7.76 -11.62
N LEU A 162 -8.93 7.37 -12.12
CA LEU A 162 -7.71 8.19 -12.04
C LEU A 162 -7.85 9.48 -12.84
N ASP A 163 -8.37 9.40 -14.07
CA ASP A 163 -8.63 10.59 -14.90
C ASP A 163 -9.64 11.53 -14.22
N ALA A 164 -10.71 10.97 -13.66
CA ALA A 164 -11.68 11.74 -12.87
C ALA A 164 -11.04 12.41 -11.65
N ALA A 165 -10.19 11.69 -10.91
CA ALA A 165 -9.50 12.21 -9.73
C ALA A 165 -8.55 13.37 -10.06
N MET A 166 -7.77 13.25 -11.13
CA MET A 166 -6.85 14.30 -11.59
C MET A 166 -7.59 15.54 -12.12
N LYS A 167 -8.79 15.39 -12.67
CA LYS A 167 -9.63 16.52 -13.09
C LYS A 167 -10.32 17.21 -11.91
N ALA A 168 -10.61 16.48 -10.84
CA ALA A 168 -11.34 16.99 -9.68
C ALA A 168 -10.47 17.80 -8.70
N ALA A 169 -9.14 17.62 -8.71
CA ALA A 169 -8.25 18.23 -7.75
C ALA A 169 -6.92 18.67 -8.38
N ALA A 170 -6.27 19.67 -7.77
CA ALA A 170 -4.93 20.11 -8.17
C ALA A 170 -3.87 19.12 -7.66
N VAL A 171 -3.71 18.01 -8.38
CA VAL A 171 -2.77 16.94 -8.05
C VAL A 171 -1.91 16.57 -9.26
N GLU A 172 -0.72 16.03 -8.99
CA GLU A 172 0.22 15.55 -9.99
C GLU A 172 0.37 14.04 -9.89
N LEU A 173 0.36 13.34 -11.04
CA LEU A 173 0.69 11.92 -11.13
C LEU A 173 2.19 11.70 -10.87
N LYS A 174 2.52 10.91 -9.86
CA LYS A 174 3.91 10.64 -9.44
C LYS A 174 4.35 9.20 -9.68
N ALA A 175 3.47 8.25 -9.43
CA ALA A 175 3.68 6.86 -9.80
C ALA A 175 2.42 6.32 -10.48
N PHE A 176 2.58 5.63 -11.60
CA PHE A 176 1.49 4.98 -12.32
C PHE A 176 1.65 3.46 -12.24
N PHE A 177 0.64 2.80 -11.69
CA PHE A 177 0.54 1.35 -11.60
C PHE A 177 -0.37 0.87 -12.73
N GLY A 178 0.18 0.81 -13.94
CA GLY A 178 -0.56 0.34 -15.12
C GLY A 178 -1.00 -1.11 -14.94
N PRO A 179 -2.27 -1.46 -15.20
CA PRO A 179 -2.76 -2.81 -14.98
C PRO A 179 -2.19 -3.81 -16.00
N PRO A 180 -1.94 -5.08 -15.60
CA PRO A 180 -2.13 -5.61 -14.25
C PRO A 180 -0.89 -5.38 -13.35
N SER A 181 -1.12 -5.00 -12.09
CA SER A 181 -0.22 -5.34 -10.99
C SER A 181 -0.18 -6.87 -10.80
N GLU A 182 0.73 -7.38 -9.96
CA GLU A 182 0.74 -8.81 -9.63
C GLU A 182 -0.62 -9.32 -9.09
N THR A 183 -1.39 -8.46 -8.41
CA THR A 183 -2.73 -8.76 -7.87
C THR A 183 -3.88 -8.56 -8.87
N ASN A 184 -3.59 -8.18 -10.13
CA ASN A 184 -4.56 -7.83 -11.18
C ASN A 184 -5.33 -6.52 -10.94
N PHE A 185 -4.73 -5.57 -10.24
CA PHE A 185 -5.26 -4.22 -10.03
C PHE A 185 -4.52 -3.19 -10.91
N GLY A 186 -4.96 -1.94 -10.84
CA GLY A 186 -4.24 -0.78 -11.36
C GLY A 186 -4.46 0.44 -10.47
N GLY A 187 -3.69 1.51 -10.70
CA GLY A 187 -3.81 2.70 -9.86
C GLY A 187 -2.67 3.70 -10.00
N ALA A 188 -2.54 4.58 -9.00
CA ALA A 188 -1.50 5.58 -8.94
C ALA A 188 -1.22 6.13 -7.54
N LEU A 189 -0.07 6.79 -7.42
CA LEU A 189 0.23 7.77 -6.38
C LEU A 189 0.11 9.18 -6.99
N LEU A 190 -0.80 10.00 -6.45
CA LEU A 190 -0.93 11.41 -6.81
C LEU A 190 -0.47 12.29 -5.65
N THR A 191 0.22 13.39 -5.92
CA THR A 191 0.63 14.36 -4.88
C THR A 191 0.02 15.73 -5.08
N GLY A 192 -0.08 16.51 -4.01
CA GLY A 192 -0.64 17.86 -3.98
C GLY A 192 -0.73 18.35 -2.54
N SER A 193 -1.51 19.40 -2.29
CA SER A 193 -1.88 19.72 -0.91
C SER A 193 -2.67 18.56 -0.29
N GLN A 194 -2.65 18.43 1.04
CA GLN A 194 -3.46 17.41 1.72
C GLN A 194 -4.95 17.49 1.33
N SER A 195 -5.50 18.70 1.16
CA SER A 195 -6.87 18.90 0.71
C SER A 195 -7.11 18.46 -0.74
N ALA A 196 -6.13 18.70 -1.64
CA ALA A 196 -6.20 18.23 -3.01
C ALA A 196 -6.13 16.70 -3.09
N CYS A 197 -5.24 16.06 -2.32
CA CYS A 197 -5.17 14.60 -2.22
C CYS A 197 -6.48 14.02 -1.70
N LYS A 198 -7.08 14.63 -0.66
CA LYS A 198 -8.38 14.19 -0.13
C LYS A 198 -9.50 14.30 -1.17
N ALA A 199 -9.57 15.41 -1.89
CA ALA A 199 -10.54 15.60 -2.98
C ALA A 199 -10.34 14.57 -4.12
N ALA A 200 -9.09 14.27 -4.47
CA ALA A 200 -8.76 13.23 -5.44
C ALA A 200 -9.23 11.84 -4.98
N CYS A 201 -9.05 11.48 -3.70
CA CYS A 201 -9.57 10.23 -3.13
C CYS A 201 -11.10 10.13 -3.22
N GLU A 202 -11.82 11.21 -2.91
CA GLU A 202 -13.29 11.25 -2.97
C GLU A 202 -13.82 11.13 -4.40
N ALA A 203 -13.19 11.83 -5.35
CA ALA A 203 -13.51 11.75 -6.76
C ALA A 203 -13.21 10.34 -7.33
N PHE A 204 -12.06 9.77 -6.99
CA PHE A 204 -11.69 8.41 -7.37
C PHE A 204 -12.72 7.38 -6.87
N ALA A 205 -13.03 7.40 -5.58
CA ALA A 205 -14.01 6.49 -4.98
C ALA A 205 -15.40 6.61 -5.61
N SER A 206 -15.83 7.83 -5.94
CA SER A 206 -17.11 8.08 -6.60
C SER A 206 -17.13 7.53 -8.03
N ALA A 207 -16.03 7.73 -8.77
CA ALA A 207 -15.90 7.24 -10.14
C ALA A 207 -15.84 5.70 -10.20
N VAL A 208 -15.13 5.04 -9.28
CA VAL A 208 -15.13 3.56 -9.21
C VAL A 208 -16.55 3.03 -8.96
N LYS A 209 -17.29 3.62 -8.01
CA LYS A 209 -18.68 3.23 -7.73
C LYS A 209 -19.60 3.44 -8.92
N PHE A 210 -19.41 4.54 -9.66
CA PHE A 210 -20.17 4.81 -10.88
C PHE A 210 -19.94 3.71 -11.94
N VAL A 211 -18.69 3.30 -12.15
CA VAL A 211 -18.35 2.20 -13.07
C VAL A 211 -18.96 0.88 -12.58
N ALA A 212 -18.90 0.59 -11.27
CA ALA A 212 -19.49 -0.61 -10.69
C ALA A 212 -21.01 -0.68 -10.89
N GLU A 213 -21.71 0.46 -10.86
CA GLU A 213 -23.16 0.55 -11.10
C GLU A 213 -23.54 0.49 -12.58
N ASN A 214 -22.68 1.00 -13.47
CA ASN A 214 -22.99 1.19 -14.89
C ASN A 214 -21.89 0.62 -15.83
N PRO A 215 -21.45 -0.65 -15.67
CA PRO A 215 -20.21 -1.15 -16.28
C PRO A 215 -20.25 -1.31 -17.82
N LYS A 216 -21.41 -1.07 -18.44
CA LYS A 216 -21.64 -1.22 -19.89
C LYS A 216 -22.12 0.08 -20.56
N GLU A 217 -22.29 1.15 -19.78
CA GLU A 217 -22.62 2.48 -20.29
C GLU A 217 -21.32 3.30 -20.43
N TYR A 218 -21.23 4.16 -21.44
CA TYR A 218 -20.00 4.90 -21.80
C TYR A 218 -20.27 6.38 -22.08
#